data_AF-A0A498JLA2-F1
#
_entry.id   AF-A0A498JLA2-F1
#
_cell.length_a   1.000
_cell.length_b   1.000
_cell.length_c   1.000
_cell.angle_alpha   90.00
_cell.angle_beta   90.00
_cell.angle_gamma   90.00
#
_symmetry.space_group_name_H-M   'P 1'
#
loop_
_entity.id
_entity.type
_entity.pdbx_description
1 polymer ?
#
loop_
_entity_poly.entity_id
_entity_poly.type
_entity_poly.pdbx_seq_one_letter_code
_entity_poly.pdbx_strand_id
1 'polypeptide(L)'
;MAHCNNNGTTSCGSRALKKNRVSVEEDDYSSENQESQVVLSLHVSHAEEIDNPSHSNIPCDDRRYKVVVWVEPDNEYKSGKVYGLPNPKWNGKVNIKFGASLLHWGFLHVEVVGPGDKSEPGTSHGKSVSRTRIRLPKMNEEIKGRFGLVKIGGHGLKAEGYIILSMLVSQPTRYST
;
A
#
# COMPACT_ATOMS: atom_id res chain seq x y z
N MET A 1 5.38 -92.88 -47.89
CA MET A 1 4.71 -91.67 -48.41
C MET A 1 4.43 -90.78 -47.20
N ALA A 2 4.78 -89.50 -47.10
CA ALA A 2 5.58 -88.58 -47.89
C ALA A 2 5.97 -87.42 -46.95
N HIS A 3 7.02 -86.70 -47.33
CA HIS A 3 7.63 -85.53 -46.69
C HIS A 3 6.70 -84.33 -46.37
N CYS A 4 7.15 -83.46 -45.45
CA CYS A 4 7.44 -82.00 -45.64
C CYS A 4 7.28 -81.24 -44.29
N ASN A 5 8.32 -80.67 -43.67
CA ASN A 5 9.11 -79.45 -43.96
C ASN A 5 8.39 -78.09 -43.81
N ASN A 6 9.04 -77.25 -42.98
CA ASN A 6 9.00 -75.79 -42.77
C ASN A 6 8.32 -74.89 -43.83
N ASN A 7 7.67 -73.81 -43.37
CA ASN A 7 8.12 -72.42 -43.62
C ASN A 7 7.25 -71.34 -42.93
N GLY A 8 7.90 -70.37 -42.27
CA GLY A 8 7.71 -68.94 -42.54
C GLY A 8 6.49 -68.18 -41.99
N THR A 9 6.74 -67.44 -40.90
CA THR A 9 6.28 -66.05 -40.61
C THR A 9 4.80 -65.73 -40.41
N THR A 10 4.46 -65.18 -39.24
CA THR A 10 4.09 -63.76 -39.11
C THR A 10 4.17 -63.26 -37.66
N SER A 11 4.53 -61.98 -37.55
CA SER A 11 4.94 -61.24 -36.37
C SER A 11 3.76 -60.72 -35.53
N CYS A 12 3.92 -60.72 -34.21
CA CYS A 12 3.54 -59.64 -33.29
C CYS A 12 4.05 -60.04 -31.89
N GLY A 13 4.93 -59.34 -31.19
CA GLY A 13 5.03 -57.89 -31.04
C GLY A 13 4.92 -57.59 -29.54
N SER A 14 5.92 -57.99 -28.76
CA SER A 14 6.01 -57.82 -27.30
C SER A 14 6.25 -56.35 -26.92
N ARG A 15 5.41 -55.79 -26.02
CA ARG A 15 5.67 -54.51 -25.34
C ARG A 15 5.96 -54.77 -23.86
N ALA A 16 7.24 -54.82 -23.52
CA ALA A 16 7.74 -54.68 -22.15
C ALA A 16 7.85 -53.17 -21.82
N LEU A 17 7.18 -52.74 -20.76
CA LEU A 17 7.24 -51.36 -20.25
C LEU A 17 8.61 -51.09 -19.62
N LYS A 18 9.43 -50.26 -20.28
CA LYS A 18 10.66 -49.70 -19.71
C LYS A 18 10.29 -48.61 -18.70
N LYS A 19 10.65 -48.82 -17.42
CA LYS A 19 10.67 -47.77 -16.40
C LYS A 19 11.82 -46.82 -16.68
N ASN A 20 11.52 -45.61 -17.18
CA ASN A 20 12.48 -44.51 -17.21
C ASN A 20 12.51 -43.84 -15.84
N ARG A 21 13.67 -43.90 -15.20
CA ARG A 21 14.01 -43.15 -13.99
C ARG A 21 14.40 -41.74 -14.43
N VAL A 22 13.55 -40.75 -14.14
CA VAL A 22 13.89 -39.34 -14.30
C VAL A 22 14.74 -38.95 -13.10
N SER A 23 16.00 -38.60 -13.34
CA SER A 23 16.80 -37.82 -12.41
C SER A 23 16.20 -36.41 -12.38
N VAL A 24 15.66 -36.04 -11.22
CA VAL A 24 15.23 -34.68 -10.93
C VAL A 24 16.50 -33.90 -10.67
N GLU A 25 16.93 -33.09 -11.64
CA GLU A 25 17.90 -32.04 -11.42
C GLU A 25 17.15 -30.93 -10.66
N GLU A 26 17.48 -30.77 -9.37
CA GLU A 26 16.98 -29.68 -8.54
C GLU A 26 17.74 -28.41 -8.94
N ASP A 27 17.24 -27.73 -9.97
CA ASP A 27 17.62 -26.35 -10.23
C ASP A 27 16.93 -25.45 -9.20
N ASP A 28 17.60 -25.26 -8.06
CA ASP A 28 17.26 -24.24 -7.07
C ASP A 28 17.60 -22.84 -7.62
N TYR A 29 16.70 -22.31 -8.44
CA TYR A 29 16.68 -20.89 -8.81
C TYR A 29 15.62 -20.17 -7.98
N SER A 30 15.90 -19.96 -6.69
CA SER A 30 15.25 -18.89 -5.93
C SER A 30 15.84 -17.55 -6.38
N SER A 31 15.49 -17.09 -7.58
CA SER A 31 15.68 -15.69 -7.95
C SER A 31 14.73 -14.87 -7.11
N GLU A 32 15.17 -14.47 -5.91
CA GLU A 32 14.56 -13.36 -5.20
C GLU A 32 14.60 -12.17 -6.14
N ASN A 33 13.47 -11.87 -6.79
CA ASN A 33 13.25 -10.63 -7.50
C ASN A 33 13.32 -9.52 -6.44
N GLN A 34 14.52 -9.06 -6.10
CA GLN A 34 14.72 -7.90 -5.26
C GLN A 34 14.13 -6.71 -6.00
N GLU A 35 12.88 -6.38 -5.66
CA GLU A 35 12.20 -5.24 -6.21
C GLU A 35 13.02 -3.98 -5.91
N SER A 36 13.31 -3.20 -6.94
CA SER A 36 14.01 -1.93 -6.76
C SER A 36 13.19 -1.02 -5.85
N GLN A 37 13.82 -0.47 -4.81
CA GLN A 37 13.17 0.47 -3.90
C GLN A 37 13.33 1.91 -4.38
N VAL A 38 12.32 2.73 -4.10
CA VAL A 38 12.30 4.18 -4.32
C VAL A 38 11.88 4.90 -3.05
N VAL A 39 12.04 6.23 -3.03
CA VAL A 39 11.73 7.08 -1.86
C VAL A 39 10.68 8.11 -2.22
N LEU A 40 9.58 8.15 -1.47
CA LEU A 40 8.62 9.24 -1.46
C LEU A 40 9.04 10.26 -0.39
N SER A 41 9.49 11.44 -0.81
CA SER A 41 9.67 12.59 0.08
C SER A 41 8.33 13.32 0.19
N LEU A 42 7.72 13.28 1.38
CA LEU A 42 6.42 13.86 1.67
C LEU A 42 6.57 15.03 2.65
N HIS A 43 5.90 16.14 2.35
CA HIS A 43 5.74 17.27 3.26
C HIS A 43 4.25 17.53 3.53
N VAL A 44 3.82 17.28 4.77
CA VAL A 44 2.46 17.54 5.23
C VAL A 44 2.44 18.91 5.91
N SER A 45 1.80 19.90 5.28
CA SER A 45 1.77 21.27 5.81
C SER A 45 0.69 21.40 6.89
N HIS A 46 -0.58 21.33 6.50
CA HIS A 46 -1.72 21.55 7.38
C HIS A 46 -2.99 20.93 6.78
N ALA A 47 -4.03 20.86 7.59
CA ALA A 47 -5.39 20.59 7.11
C ALA A 47 -6.24 21.85 7.24
N GLU A 48 -7.34 21.88 6.50
CA GLU A 48 -8.33 22.95 6.52
C GLU A 48 -9.72 22.38 6.74
N GLU A 49 -10.56 23.13 7.46
CA GLU A 49 -12.00 22.86 7.59
C GLU A 49 -12.33 21.45 8.11
N ILE A 50 -11.44 20.86 8.90
CA ILE A 50 -11.69 19.54 9.49
C ILE A 50 -12.52 19.69 10.76
N ASP A 51 -13.31 18.64 11.08
CA ASP A 51 -14.01 18.51 12.36
C ASP A 51 -14.83 19.74 12.76
N ASN A 52 -15.82 20.08 11.92
CA ASN A 52 -16.66 21.26 12.11
C ASN A 52 -17.19 21.34 13.57
N PRO A 53 -16.86 22.43 14.30
CA PRO A 53 -17.15 22.56 15.73
C PRO A 53 -18.62 22.36 16.08
N SER A 54 -19.55 22.65 15.16
CA SER A 54 -21.00 22.47 15.38
C SER A 54 -21.43 21.01 15.56
N HIS A 55 -20.54 20.04 15.31
CA HIS A 55 -20.87 18.61 15.32
C HIS A 55 -20.11 17.80 16.37
N SER A 56 -19.25 18.40 17.18
CA SER A 56 -18.44 17.66 18.16
C SER A 56 -18.64 18.20 19.59
N ASN A 57 -18.86 17.26 20.51
CA ASN A 57 -19.04 17.51 21.94
C ASN A 57 -17.71 17.69 22.68
N ILE A 58 -16.57 17.55 22.00
CA ILE A 58 -15.24 17.72 22.59
C ILE A 58 -14.87 19.21 22.59
N PRO A 59 -14.46 19.80 23.73
CA PRO A 59 -13.95 21.17 23.77
C PRO A 59 -12.81 21.37 22.79
N CYS A 60 -12.78 22.52 22.09
CA CYS A 60 -11.77 22.81 21.06
C CYS A 60 -10.32 22.64 21.57
N ASP A 61 -10.08 22.99 22.82
CA ASP A 61 -8.75 22.96 23.44
C ASP A 61 -8.22 21.55 23.70
N ASP A 62 -9.09 20.54 23.74
CA ASP A 62 -8.70 19.13 23.92
C ASP A 62 -8.53 18.39 22.58
N ARG A 63 -8.83 19.05 21.46
CA ARG A 63 -8.79 18.42 20.15
C ARG A 63 -7.37 18.38 19.61
N ARG A 64 -6.83 17.15 19.57
CA ARG A 64 -5.52 16.85 19.03
C ARG A 64 -5.65 15.96 17.81
N TYR A 65 -4.97 16.36 16.75
CA TYR A 65 -4.97 15.66 15.47
C TYR A 65 -3.59 15.11 15.17
N LYS A 66 -3.54 13.96 14.50
CA LYS A 66 -2.32 13.44 13.88
C LYS A 66 -2.63 13.00 12.46
N VAL A 67 -1.59 12.93 11.64
CA VAL A 67 -1.67 12.36 10.29
C VAL A 67 -1.01 11.00 10.30
N VAL A 68 -1.67 10.03 9.69
CA VAL A 68 -1.12 8.73 9.37
C VAL A 68 -1.04 8.62 7.86
N VAL A 69 0.11 8.21 7.34
CA VAL A 69 0.32 8.04 5.90
C VAL A 69 1.05 6.75 5.62
N TRP A 70 0.74 6.14 4.48
CA TRP A 70 1.43 4.95 3.99
C TRP A 70 1.24 4.79 2.49
N VAL A 71 2.13 4.02 1.87
CA VAL A 71 2.02 3.58 0.48
C VAL A 71 1.74 2.08 0.45
N GLU A 72 2.58 1.33 1.14
CA GLU A 72 2.39 -0.10 1.39
C GLU A 72 1.65 -0.30 2.70
N PRO A 73 0.74 -1.30 2.79
CA PRO A 73 0.20 -1.70 4.08
C PRO A 73 1.34 -2.07 5.03
N ASP A 74 1.15 -1.81 6.32
CA ASP A 74 2.11 -2.07 7.40
C ASP A 74 3.36 -1.18 7.46
N ASN A 75 3.58 -0.30 6.47
CA ASN A 75 4.65 0.71 6.49
C ASN A 75 4.10 2.13 6.75
N GLU A 76 3.50 2.31 7.93
CA GLU A 76 2.85 3.56 8.32
C GLU A 76 3.80 4.56 8.97
N TYR A 77 3.78 5.81 8.48
CA TYR A 77 4.28 6.95 9.23
C TYR A 77 3.15 7.61 10.03
N LYS A 78 3.44 7.97 11.28
CA LYS A 78 2.52 8.66 12.20
C LYS A 78 3.17 9.97 12.65
N SER A 79 2.53 11.09 12.35
CA SER A 79 3.00 12.38 12.84
C SER A 79 2.76 12.54 14.35
N GLY A 80 3.47 13.51 14.95
CA GLY A 80 3.13 14.02 16.27
C GLY A 80 1.71 14.60 16.30
N LYS A 81 1.11 14.60 17.50
CA LYS A 81 -0.20 15.23 17.71
C LYS A 81 -0.05 16.75 17.73
N VAL A 82 -0.95 17.46 17.05
CA VAL A 82 -0.99 18.92 17.04
C VAL A 82 -2.38 19.43 17.39
N TYR A 83 -2.43 20.61 17.99
CA TYR A 83 -3.67 21.37 18.21
C TYR A 83 -3.96 22.27 16.99
N GLY A 84 -5.20 22.77 16.91
CA GLY A 84 -5.55 23.85 15.98
C GLY A 84 -6.79 23.57 15.18
N LEU A 85 -7.97 23.54 15.81
CA LEU A 85 -9.24 23.47 15.08
C LEU A 85 -9.56 24.81 14.39
N PRO A 86 -10.10 24.83 13.16
CA PRO A 86 -10.33 23.70 12.24
C PRO A 86 -9.14 23.42 11.31
N ASN A 87 -7.99 24.06 11.57
CA ASN A 87 -6.86 24.11 10.65
C ASN A 87 -5.53 23.68 11.30
N PRO A 88 -5.36 22.40 11.69
CA PRO A 88 -4.17 21.94 12.39
C PRO A 88 -2.96 21.99 11.46
N LYS A 89 -1.80 22.36 12.02
CA LYS A 89 -0.54 22.53 11.27
C LYS A 89 0.50 21.55 11.77
N TRP A 90 1.05 20.74 10.87
CA TRP A 90 2.14 19.81 11.17
C TRP A 90 3.48 20.33 10.67
N ASN A 91 3.52 20.88 9.45
CA ASN A 91 4.75 21.27 8.75
C ASN A 91 5.84 20.18 8.82
N GLY A 92 5.41 18.92 8.72
CA GLY A 92 6.25 17.74 8.94
C GLY A 92 6.73 17.15 7.63
N LYS A 93 8.00 16.74 7.58
CA LYS A 93 8.60 16.05 6.43
C LYS A 93 8.90 14.60 6.79
N VAL A 94 8.65 13.68 5.87
CA VAL A 94 8.96 12.26 6.02
C VAL A 94 9.39 11.66 4.69
N ASN A 95 10.31 10.70 4.75
CA ASN A 95 10.70 9.88 3.60
C ASN A 95 10.14 8.46 3.80
N ILE A 96 9.37 7.98 2.83
CA ILE A 96 8.75 6.65 2.84
C ILE A 96 9.39 5.83 1.73
N LYS A 97 9.99 4.69 2.08
CA LYS A 97 10.52 3.74 1.09
C LYS A 97 9.39 2.80 0.65
N PHE A 98 9.36 2.47 -0.63
CA PHE A 98 8.39 1.53 -1.19
C PHE A 98 8.90 0.89 -2.49
N GLY A 99 8.28 -0.20 -2.91
CA GLY A 99 8.61 -0.90 -4.16
C GLY A 99 8.33 -0.08 -5.43
N ALA A 100 9.28 -0.08 -6.37
CA ALA A 100 9.17 0.69 -7.62
C ALA A 100 7.97 0.27 -8.49
N SER A 101 7.44 -0.95 -8.35
CA SER A 101 6.26 -1.40 -9.08
C SER A 101 5.02 -0.56 -8.79
N LEU A 102 4.94 0.05 -7.60
CA LEU A 102 3.82 0.89 -7.18
C LEU A 102 3.79 2.25 -7.89
N LEU A 103 4.84 2.68 -8.59
CA LEU A 103 4.85 3.99 -9.26
C LEU A 103 3.76 4.13 -10.33
N HIS A 104 3.31 3.02 -10.93
CA HIS A 104 2.36 3.07 -12.04
C HIS A 104 0.90 3.15 -11.57
N TRP A 105 0.58 2.55 -10.42
CA TRP A 105 -0.80 2.33 -9.96
C TRP A 105 -1.02 2.57 -8.45
N GLY A 106 0.05 2.84 -7.70
CA GLY A 106 0.02 3.04 -6.26
C GLY A 106 -0.55 4.40 -5.85
N PHE A 107 -0.94 4.46 -4.58
CA PHE A 107 -1.51 5.64 -3.96
C PHE A 107 -0.81 5.90 -2.63
N LEU A 108 -0.62 7.17 -2.31
CA LEU A 108 -0.44 7.61 -0.94
C LEU A 108 -1.79 7.57 -0.24
N HIS A 109 -1.91 6.75 0.79
CA HIS A 109 -3.04 6.74 1.70
C HIS A 109 -2.77 7.76 2.81
N VAL A 110 -3.75 8.61 3.07
CA VAL A 110 -3.65 9.66 4.09
C VAL A 110 -4.86 9.58 5.00
N GLU A 111 -4.62 9.55 6.30
CA GLU A 111 -5.63 9.65 7.33
C GLU A 111 -5.32 10.81 8.27
N VAL A 112 -6.31 11.68 8.49
CA VAL A 112 -6.30 12.65 9.58
C VAL A 112 -7.11 12.05 10.71
N VAL A 113 -6.43 11.72 11.81
CA VAL A 113 -7.03 11.08 12.97
C VAL A 113 -7.26 12.14 14.03
N GLY A 114 -8.54 12.39 14.30
CA GLY A 114 -8.99 13.35 15.31
C GLY A 114 -9.01 12.79 16.73
N PRO A 115 -9.42 13.63 17.70
CA PRO A 115 -9.70 13.16 19.04
C PRO A 115 -10.81 12.09 18.98
N GLY A 116 -10.66 11.03 19.78
CA GLY A 116 -11.66 9.99 19.82
C GLY A 116 -12.89 10.42 20.61
N ASP A 117 -14.07 10.27 20.03
CA ASP A 117 -15.32 10.40 20.75
C ASP A 117 -15.58 9.11 21.53
N LYS A 118 -15.67 9.21 22.86
CA LYS A 118 -16.01 8.06 23.73
C LYS A 118 -17.39 7.47 23.42
N SER A 119 -18.21 8.15 22.62
CA SER A 119 -19.60 7.83 22.32
C SER A 119 -19.83 7.04 21.03
N GLU A 120 -18.80 6.62 20.30
CA GLU A 120 -18.95 5.72 19.14
C GLU A 120 -18.50 4.28 19.49
N PRO A 121 -19.39 3.45 20.08
CA PRO A 121 -19.12 2.05 20.35
C PRO A 121 -19.32 1.25 19.06
N GLY A 122 -18.37 1.28 18.14
CA GLY A 122 -18.56 0.61 16.84
C GLY A 122 -17.31 0.17 16.11
N THR A 123 -16.15 0.75 16.40
CA THR A 123 -14.86 0.22 15.95
C THR A 123 -13.92 0.31 17.13
N SER A 124 -13.10 -0.72 17.35
CA SER A 124 -12.22 -0.91 18.52
C SER A 124 -11.18 0.19 18.79
N HIS A 125 -11.28 1.34 18.12
CA HIS A 125 -10.39 2.49 18.31
C HIS A 125 -11.09 3.85 18.46
N GLY A 126 -12.43 3.95 18.39
CA GLY A 126 -13.21 5.14 18.78
C GLY A 126 -12.72 6.50 18.27
N LYS A 127 -12.03 6.55 17.12
CA LYS A 127 -11.38 7.76 16.59
C LYS A 127 -12.08 8.21 15.32
N SER A 128 -12.44 9.48 15.27
CA SER A 128 -12.84 10.13 14.02
C SER A 128 -11.66 10.10 13.05
N VAL A 129 -11.86 9.52 11.86
CA VAL A 129 -10.84 9.43 10.82
C VAL A 129 -11.37 10.01 9.51
N SER A 130 -10.73 11.09 9.06
CA SER A 130 -10.89 11.65 7.71
C SER A 130 -9.82 11.05 6.81
N ARG A 131 -10.17 10.68 5.59
CA ARG A 131 -9.30 9.89 4.69
C ARG A 131 -9.21 10.50 3.30
N THR A 132 -8.09 10.31 2.64
CA THR A 132 -7.97 10.52 1.20
C THR A 132 -6.94 9.57 0.60
N ARG A 133 -7.00 9.39 -0.72
CA ARG A 133 -6.02 8.62 -1.50
C ARG A 133 -5.53 9.51 -2.63
N ILE A 134 -4.22 9.68 -2.72
CA ILE A 134 -3.60 10.54 -3.72
C ILE A 134 -2.69 9.68 -4.58
N ARG A 135 -2.81 9.80 -5.90
CA ARG A 135 -1.95 9.05 -6.82
C ARG A 135 -0.49 9.43 -6.57
N LEU A 136 0.39 8.44 -6.56
CA LEU A 136 1.83 8.71 -6.46
C LEU A 136 2.32 9.51 -7.68
N PRO A 137 3.27 10.43 -7.48
CA PRO A 137 3.89 11.14 -8.60
C PRO A 137 4.77 10.17 -9.41
N LYS A 138 5.06 10.55 -10.65
CA LYS A 138 6.10 9.87 -11.42
C LYS A 138 7.46 10.16 -10.79
N MET A 139 8.46 9.38 -11.19
CA MET A 139 9.85 9.61 -10.78
C MET A 139 10.28 11.04 -11.12
N ASN A 140 10.85 11.74 -10.14
CA ASN A 140 11.30 13.13 -10.21
C ASN A 140 10.21 14.17 -10.53
N GLU A 141 8.93 13.81 -10.39
CA GLU A 141 7.80 14.74 -10.49
C GLU A 141 7.37 15.18 -9.08
N GLU A 142 7.22 16.50 -8.86
CA GLU A 142 6.62 17.02 -7.64
C GLU A 142 5.12 17.22 -7.84
N ILE A 143 4.31 16.61 -6.97
CA ILE A 143 2.90 16.91 -6.82
C ILE A 143 2.71 17.73 -5.55
N LYS A 144 2.11 18.90 -5.66
CA LYS A 144 1.70 19.74 -4.54
C LYS A 144 0.25 20.15 -4.72
N GLY A 145 -0.53 20.08 -3.65
CA GLY A 145 -1.93 20.45 -3.77
C GLY A 145 -2.71 20.42 -2.47
N ARG A 146 -3.99 20.72 -2.66
CA ARG A 146 -5.05 20.67 -1.65
C ARG A 146 -5.95 19.49 -2.01
N PHE A 147 -5.98 18.48 -1.15
CA PHE A 147 -6.65 17.21 -1.42
C PHE A 147 -7.87 17.06 -0.52
N GLY A 148 -9.02 16.78 -1.12
CA GLY A 148 -10.27 16.60 -0.39
C GLY A 148 -10.21 15.38 0.53
N LEU A 149 -10.64 15.56 1.76
CA LEU A 149 -10.76 14.50 2.76
C LEU A 149 -12.23 14.05 2.84
N VAL A 150 -12.43 12.77 3.15
CA VAL A 150 -13.77 12.19 3.37
C VAL A 150 -13.82 11.44 4.69
N LYS A 151 -14.95 11.51 5.37
CA LYS A 151 -15.24 10.79 6.61
C LYS A 151 -16.32 9.76 6.38
N ILE A 152 -16.15 8.60 6.97
CA ILE A 152 -17.22 7.60 7.05
C ILE A 152 -18.11 8.00 8.22
N GLY A 153 -19.40 8.20 7.98
CA GLY A 153 -20.37 8.51 9.04
C GLY A 153 -21.74 7.96 8.69
N GLY A 154 -22.37 7.28 9.65
CA GLY A 154 -23.72 6.74 9.54
C GLY A 154 -24.00 6.01 8.22
N HIS A 155 -24.61 6.73 7.27
CA HIS A 155 -25.12 6.23 6.00
C HIS A 155 -24.16 6.36 4.79
N GLY A 156 -22.91 6.82 4.96
CA GLY A 156 -21.98 6.85 3.83
C GLY A 156 -20.71 7.68 4.01
N LEU A 157 -20.11 8.04 2.88
CA LEU A 157 -18.96 8.95 2.80
C LEU A 157 -19.44 10.40 2.75
N LYS A 158 -18.92 11.23 3.66
CA LYS A 158 -19.17 12.66 3.71
C LYS A 158 -17.87 13.41 3.44
N ALA A 159 -17.91 14.45 2.61
CA ALA A 159 -16.77 15.36 2.45
C ALA A 159 -16.45 16.06 3.77
N GLU A 160 -15.16 16.13 4.13
CA GLU A 160 -14.69 16.72 5.39
C GLU A 160 -13.36 17.45 5.18
N GLY A 161 -13.42 18.71 4.76
CA GLY A 161 -12.25 19.56 4.66
C GLY A 161 -11.17 19.03 3.70
N TYR A 162 -9.94 19.48 3.91
CA TYR A 162 -8.83 19.26 2.98
C TYR A 162 -7.51 19.05 3.71
N ILE A 163 -6.60 18.28 3.09
CA ILE A 163 -5.20 18.19 3.50
C ILE A 163 -4.31 18.85 2.46
N ILE A 164 -3.36 19.68 2.90
CA ILE A 164 -2.40 20.38 2.05
C ILE A 164 -1.04 19.71 2.22
N LEU A 165 -0.52 19.14 1.13
CA LEU A 165 0.76 18.46 1.12
C LEU A 165 1.49 18.60 -0.22
N SER A 166 2.80 18.33 -0.21
CA SER A 166 3.60 18.08 -1.40
C SER A 166 4.35 16.77 -1.31
N MET A 167 4.59 16.14 -2.44
CA MET A 167 5.28 14.86 -2.55
C MET A 167 6.13 14.77 -3.80
N LEU A 168 7.29 14.14 -3.66
CA LEU A 168 8.26 13.90 -4.73
C LEU A 168 8.78 12.47 -4.60
N VAL A 169 8.83 11.73 -5.70
CA VAL A 169 9.50 10.42 -5.75
C VAL A 169 10.91 10.58 -6.30
N SER A 170 11.89 10.00 -5.63
CA SER A 170 13.27 9.92 -6.11
C SER A 170 13.86 8.52 -5.92
N GLN A 171 14.96 8.24 -6.62
CA GLN A 171 15.78 7.08 -6.30
C GLN A 171 16.41 7.25 -4.91
N PRO A 172 16.70 6.16 -4.20
CA PRO A 172 17.51 6.22 -2.99
C PRO A 172 18.89 6.77 -3.35
N THR A 173 19.35 7.82 -2.67
CA THR A 173 20.72 8.29 -2.84
C THR A 173 21.70 7.18 -2.46
N ARG A 174 22.44 6.66 -3.45
CA ARG A 174 23.60 5.82 -3.18
C ARG A 174 24.71 6.73 -2.71
N TYR A 175 25.10 6.62 -1.44
CA TYR A 175 26.35 7.24 -1.00
C TYR A 175 27.49 6.50 -1.71
N SER A 176 28.22 7.21 -2.59
CA SER A 176 29.52 6.77 -3.06
C SER A 176 30.46 6.82 -1.85
N THR A 177 31.00 5.67 -1.46
CA THR A 177 32.04 5.58 -0.41
C THR A 177 33.38 6.02 -0.98
#